data_AF-A0A3C0YRH1-F1
#
_entry.id   AF-A0A3C0YRH1-F1
#
_cell.length_a   1.000
_cell.length_b   1.000
_cell.length_c   1.000
_cell.angle_alpha   90.00
_cell.angle_beta   90.00
_cell.angle_gamma   90.00
#
_symmetry.space_group_name_H-M   'P 1'
#
loop_
_entity.id
_entity.type
_entity.pdbx_description
1 polymer ?
#
loop_
_entity_poly.entity_id
_entity_poly.type
_entity_poly.pdbx_seq_one_letter_code
_entity_poly.pdbx_strand_id
1 'polypeptide(L)'
;MVDVHIKNAQRFNKELDIYATDSRLLNTFAYRGITPKKVYPNIDKSLEGLGIDEITDNCIDQYMAGHIDNFDIVYMQYFSASSQSVQTMTILPLTELIDNLTTRSTAIWPYDISFEEFYMSPQAFEVIKGLARTIVRASIEFCF
;
A
#
# COMPACT_ATOMS: atom_id res chain seq x y z
N MET A 1 8.79 -9.36 -10.61
CA MET A 1 8.01 -9.30 -9.35
C MET A 1 6.51 -9.41 -9.63
N VAL A 2 5.95 -8.68 -10.60
CA VAL A 2 4.53 -8.85 -11.03
C VAL A 2 4.21 -10.31 -11.40
N ASP A 3 5.13 -11.02 -12.07
CA ASP A 3 4.93 -12.46 -12.39
C ASP A 3 4.75 -13.34 -11.15
N VAL A 4 5.34 -12.97 -10.01
CA VAL A 4 5.18 -13.71 -8.75
C VAL A 4 3.74 -13.57 -8.25
N HIS A 5 3.20 -12.36 -8.31
CA HIS A 5 1.81 -12.09 -7.93
C HIS A 5 0.81 -12.79 -8.85
N ILE A 6 1.07 -12.78 -10.17
CA ILE A 6 0.24 -13.53 -11.14
C ILE A 6 0.29 -15.04 -10.85
N LYS A 7 1.49 -15.60 -10.64
CA LYS A 7 1.65 -17.02 -10.30
C LYS A 7 0.96 -17.38 -8.99
N ASN A 8 1.03 -16.51 -7.98
CA ASN A 8 0.35 -16.72 -6.71
C ASN A 8 -1.17 -16.67 -6.87
N ALA A 9 -1.70 -15.70 -7.61
CA ALA A 9 -3.14 -15.62 -7.91
C ALA A 9 -3.63 -16.90 -8.61
N GLN A 10 -2.91 -17.37 -9.62
CA GLN A 10 -3.21 -18.65 -10.28
C GLN A 10 -3.13 -19.84 -9.33
N ARG A 11 -2.07 -19.92 -8.51
CA ARG A 11 -1.87 -21.01 -7.54
C ARG A 11 -2.97 -21.09 -6.50
N PHE A 12 -3.47 -19.95 -6.03
CA PHE A 12 -4.51 -19.86 -5.00
C PHE A 12 -5.91 -19.68 -5.58
N ASN A 13 -6.08 -19.80 -6.90
CA ASN A 13 -7.34 -19.61 -7.61
C ASN A 13 -8.04 -18.29 -7.24
N LYS A 14 -7.26 -17.20 -7.22
CA LYS A 14 -7.74 -15.84 -6.98
C LYS A 14 -7.72 -15.03 -8.28
N GLU A 15 -8.63 -14.06 -8.36
CA GLU A 15 -8.58 -13.02 -9.38
C GLU A 15 -7.57 -11.93 -8.97
N LEU A 16 -6.87 -11.36 -9.95
CA LEU A 16 -5.86 -10.34 -9.72
C LEU A 16 -6.09 -9.16 -10.67
N ASP A 17 -6.57 -8.07 -10.08
CA ASP A 17 -6.63 -6.79 -10.77
C ASP A 17 -5.29 -6.07 -10.68
N ILE A 18 -4.75 -5.69 -11.83
CA ILE A 18 -3.46 -4.98 -11.92
C ILE A 18 -3.72 -3.52 -12.25
N TYR A 19 -3.18 -2.64 -11.41
CA TYR A 19 -3.17 -1.20 -11.61
C TYR A 19 -1.73 -0.75 -11.88
N ALA A 20 -1.56 0.29 -12.69
CA ALA A 20 -0.23 0.78 -13.04
C ALA A 20 -0.17 2.30 -13.06
N THR A 21 1.02 2.86 -12.82
CA THR A 21 1.33 4.25 -13.17
C THR A 21 1.73 4.35 -14.64
N ASP A 22 1.50 5.51 -15.25
CA ASP A 22 1.99 5.80 -16.60
C ASP A 22 3.53 5.79 -16.61
N SER A 23 4.11 4.74 -17.19
CA SER A 23 5.54 4.49 -17.14
C SER A 23 5.97 3.52 -18.24
N ARG A 24 7.30 3.39 -18.41
CA ARG A 24 7.91 2.41 -19.34
C ARG A 24 7.50 0.96 -19.04
N LEU A 25 6.98 0.70 -17.84
CA LEU A 25 6.48 -0.61 -17.42
C LEU A 25 5.29 -1.10 -18.27
N LEU A 26 4.48 -0.18 -18.81
CA LEU A 26 3.33 -0.52 -19.65
C LEU A 26 3.74 -1.27 -20.93
N ASN A 27 4.89 -0.94 -21.51
CA ASN A 27 5.44 -1.66 -22.67
C ASN A 27 5.78 -3.12 -22.32
N THR A 28 6.35 -3.33 -21.14
CA THR A 28 6.67 -4.67 -20.62
C THR A 28 5.41 -5.48 -20.37
N PHE A 29 4.36 -4.84 -19.83
CA PHE A 29 3.06 -5.47 -19.64
C PHE A 29 2.43 -5.88 -20.96
N ALA A 30 2.40 -4.99 -21.95
CA ALA A 30 1.89 -5.27 -23.28
C ALA A 30 2.62 -6.45 -23.94
N TYR A 31 3.95 -6.48 -23.89
CA TYR A 31 4.75 -7.59 -24.40
C TYR A 31 4.42 -8.93 -23.73
N ARG A 32 4.02 -8.91 -22.46
CA ARG A 32 3.64 -10.09 -21.67
C ARG A 32 2.14 -10.41 -21.72
N GLY A 33 1.35 -9.67 -22.51
CA GLY A 33 -0.10 -9.85 -22.57
C GLY A 33 -0.83 -9.49 -21.29
N ILE A 34 -0.24 -8.64 -20.44
CA ILE A 34 -0.87 -8.14 -19.22
C ILE A 34 -1.55 -6.81 -19.54
N THR A 35 -2.84 -6.71 -19.26
CA THR A 35 -3.62 -5.48 -19.43
C THR A 35 -4.03 -4.94 -18.07
N PRO A 36 -3.50 -3.78 -17.63
CA PRO A 36 -3.95 -3.14 -16.40
C PRO A 36 -5.44 -2.80 -16.45
N LYS A 37 -6.15 -2.99 -15.34
CA LYS A 37 -7.55 -2.59 -15.17
C LYS A 37 -7.70 -1.07 -15.27
N LYS A 38 -6.72 -0.33 -14.72
CA LYS A 38 -6.63 1.12 -14.83
C LYS A 38 -5.18 1.58 -14.77
N VAL A 39 -4.89 2.66 -15.49
CA VAL A 39 -3.60 3.36 -15.45
C VAL A 39 -3.82 4.72 -14.79
N TYR A 40 -3.02 5.04 -13.77
CA TYR A 40 -3.02 6.31 -13.05
C TYR A 40 -1.87 7.18 -13.56
N PRO A 41 -2.13 8.20 -14.40
CA PRO A 41 -1.07 9.04 -14.93
C PRO A 41 -0.50 9.98 -13.86
N ASN A 42 0.82 10.15 -13.85
CA ASN A 42 1.55 11.13 -13.02
C ASN A 42 1.30 11.03 -11.50
N ILE A 43 0.95 9.85 -10.98
CA ILE A 43 0.73 9.68 -9.54
C ILE A 43 2.02 9.91 -8.73
N ASP A 44 3.17 9.58 -9.31
CA ASP A 44 4.53 9.78 -8.79
C ASP A 44 5.00 11.24 -8.83
N LYS A 45 4.26 12.13 -9.51
CA LYS A 45 4.64 13.53 -9.72
C LYS A 45 3.65 14.52 -9.12
N SER A 46 2.51 14.04 -8.64
CA SER A 46 1.48 14.90 -8.06
C SER A 46 1.87 15.29 -6.64
N LEU A 47 2.38 16.50 -6.46
CA LEU A 47 2.54 17.15 -5.15
C LEU A 47 1.21 17.34 -4.40
N GLU A 48 0.08 17.20 -5.11
CA GLU A 48 -1.27 17.45 -4.60
C GLU A 48 -1.99 16.17 -4.14
N GLY A 49 -1.40 14.98 -4.33
CA GLY A 49 -1.97 13.71 -3.83
C GLY A 49 -3.33 13.31 -4.44
N LEU A 50 -3.82 13.99 -5.49
CA LEU A 50 -5.16 13.78 -6.05
C LEU A 50 -5.42 12.34 -6.52
N GLY A 51 -4.40 11.66 -7.06
CA GLY A 51 -4.52 10.24 -7.44
C GLY A 51 -4.47 9.28 -6.24
N ILE A 52 -3.83 9.69 -5.14
CA ILE A 52 -3.67 8.86 -3.94
C ILE A 52 -4.99 8.78 -3.18
N ASP A 53 -5.72 9.90 -3.06
CA ASP A 53 -7.04 9.90 -2.42
C ASP A 53 -8.03 9.01 -3.20
N GLU A 54 -8.02 9.06 -4.53
CA GLU A 54 -8.85 8.17 -5.35
C GLU A 54 -8.51 6.69 -5.14
N ILE A 55 -7.23 6.32 -5.15
CA ILE A 55 -6.81 4.93 -4.89
C ILE A 55 -7.21 4.50 -3.48
N THR A 56 -7.02 5.38 -2.50
CA THR A 56 -7.34 5.12 -1.09
C THR A 56 -8.82 4.84 -0.92
N ASP A 57 -9.68 5.73 -1.40
CA ASP A 57 -11.12 5.58 -1.23
C ASP A 57 -11.62 4.36 -2.00
N ASN A 58 -11.13 4.15 -3.22
CA ASN A 58 -11.53 3.00 -4.03
C ASN A 58 -11.11 1.66 -3.42
N CYS A 59 -9.89 1.55 -2.86
CA CYS A 59 -9.46 0.30 -2.25
C CYS A 59 -10.17 0.01 -0.93
N ILE A 60 -10.41 1.03 -0.11
CA ILE A 60 -11.19 0.91 1.13
C ILE A 60 -12.62 0.47 0.80
N ASP A 61 -13.28 1.14 -0.15
CA ASP A 61 -14.66 0.82 -0.52
C ASP A 61 -14.81 -0.61 -1.05
N GLN A 62 -13.88 -1.03 -1.94
CA GLN A 62 -13.90 -2.40 -2.46
C GLN A 62 -13.64 -3.44 -1.37
N TYR A 63 -12.71 -3.17 -0.44
CA TYR A 63 -12.40 -4.08 0.66
C TYR A 63 -13.58 -4.19 1.63
N MET A 64 -14.17 -3.07 2.02
CA MET A 64 -15.33 -3.03 2.92
C MET A 64 -16.58 -3.65 2.29
N ALA A 65 -16.73 -3.57 0.97
CA ALA A 65 -17.77 -4.26 0.23
C ALA A 65 -17.51 -5.78 0.02
N GLY A 66 -16.32 -6.27 0.37
CA GLY A 66 -15.91 -7.66 0.14
C GLY A 66 -15.62 -7.99 -1.32
N HIS A 67 -15.38 -6.99 -2.17
CA HIS A 67 -14.97 -7.19 -3.56
C HIS A 67 -13.48 -7.53 -3.69
N ILE A 68 -12.66 -7.08 -2.74
CA ILE A 68 -11.24 -7.45 -2.64
C ILE A 68 -10.93 -7.93 -1.23
N ASP A 69 -10.10 -8.96 -1.14
CA ASP A 69 -9.60 -9.47 0.15
C ASP A 69 -8.28 -8.79 0.56
N ASN A 70 -7.53 -8.26 -0.40
CA ASN A 70 -6.19 -7.72 -0.20
C ASN A 70 -5.94 -6.57 -1.17
N PHE A 71 -5.09 -5.62 -0.76
CA PHE A 71 -4.59 -4.57 -1.63
C PHE A 71 -3.09 -4.39 -1.39
N ASP A 72 -2.29 -4.68 -2.41
CA ASP A 72 -0.83 -4.63 -2.37
C ASP A 72 -0.29 -3.58 -3.33
N ILE A 73 0.79 -2.90 -2.93
CA ILE A 73 1.55 -1.98 -3.79
C ILE A 73 2.95 -2.55 -4.02
N VAL A 74 3.33 -2.66 -5.29
CA VAL A 74 4.69 -2.99 -5.71
C VAL A 74 5.43 -1.71 -6.07
N TYR A 75 6.48 -1.39 -5.32
CA TYR A 75 7.23 -0.14 -5.47
C TYR A 75 8.75 -0.36 -5.36
N MET A 76 9.51 0.65 -5.74
CA MET A 76 10.96 0.66 -5.56
C MET A 76 11.30 1.29 -4.22
N GLN A 77 11.76 0.49 -3.26
CA GLN A 77 12.19 1.03 -1.97
C GLN A 77 13.64 1.53 -2.07
N TYR A 78 13.83 2.79 -1.72
CA TYR A 78 15.15 3.39 -1.57
C TYR A 78 15.78 3.01 -0.21
N PHE A 79 16.97 2.42 -0.24
CA PHE A 79 17.77 2.15 0.97
C PHE A 79 18.97 3.08 1.08
N SER A 80 19.67 3.32 -0.04
CA SER A 80 20.79 4.24 -0.13
C SER A 80 21.04 4.65 -1.59
N ALA A 81 21.95 5.60 -1.82
CA ALA A 81 22.28 6.08 -3.16
C ALA A 81 22.76 4.95 -4.10
N SER A 82 23.29 3.86 -3.56
CA SER A 82 23.77 2.69 -4.30
C SER A 82 22.86 1.46 -4.19
N SER A 83 21.77 1.54 -3.42
CA SER A 83 20.91 0.39 -3.14
C SER A 83 19.42 0.75 -3.19
N GLN A 84 18.74 0.16 -4.16
CA GLN A 84 17.30 0.17 -4.28
C GLN A 84 16.84 -1.27 -4.52
N SER A 85 15.73 -1.68 -3.91
CA SER A 85 15.15 -2.99 -4.18
C SER A 85 13.65 -2.90 -4.38
N VAL A 86 13.13 -3.77 -5.25
CA VAL A 86 11.69 -3.86 -5.49
C VAL A 86 11.06 -4.55 -4.29
N GLN A 87 10.00 -3.94 -3.76
CA GLN A 87 9.28 -4.40 -2.59
C GLN A 87 7.80 -4.49 -2.88
N THR A 88 7.11 -5.35 -2.12
CA THR A 88 5.64 -5.38 -2.05
C THR A 88 5.25 -5.00 -0.64
N MET A 89 4.36 -4.01 -0.53
CA MET A 89 3.74 -3.60 0.73
C MET A 89 2.26 -3.93 0.66
N THR A 90 1.77 -4.68 1.64
CA THR A 90 0.34 -4.93 1.82
C THR A 90 -0.27 -3.75 2.56
N ILE A 91 -1.24 -3.10 1.93
CA ILE A 91 -1.94 -1.93 2.44
C ILE A 91 -3.24 -2.35 3.14
N LEU A 92 -3.95 -3.34 2.57
CA LEU A 92 -5.12 -3.98 3.18
C LEU A 92 -4.93 -5.50 3.17
N PRO A 93 -5.25 -6.21 4.26
CA PRO A 93 -5.89 -5.72 5.50
C PRO A 93 -5.00 -4.82 6.37
N LEU A 94 -5.60 -3.88 7.11
CA LEU A 94 -4.87 -2.90 7.93
C LEU A 94 -3.96 -3.56 8.98
N THR A 95 -4.31 -4.74 9.47
CA THR A 95 -3.47 -5.50 10.41
C THR A 95 -2.12 -5.88 9.81
N GLU A 96 -2.10 -6.33 8.56
CA GLU A 96 -0.86 -6.69 7.86
C GLU A 96 -0.01 -5.45 7.53
N LEU A 97 -0.67 -4.32 7.26
CA LEU A 97 0.02 -3.04 7.10
C LEU A 97 0.72 -2.62 8.40
N ILE A 98 0.03 -2.67 9.53
CA ILE A 98 0.60 -2.33 10.85
C ILE A 98 1.78 -3.25 11.17
N ASP A 99 1.66 -4.56 10.95
CA ASP A 99 2.76 -5.51 11.17
C ASP A 99 3.97 -5.18 10.27
N ASN A 100 3.73 -4.86 8.99
CA ASN A 100 4.81 -4.45 8.08
C ASN A 100 5.49 -3.14 8.52
N LEU A 101 4.72 -2.14 8.97
CA LEU A 101 5.26 -0.85 9.42
C LEU A 101 6.06 -0.98 10.72
N THR A 102 5.56 -1.77 11.67
CA THR A 102 6.19 -1.95 12.99
C THR A 102 7.39 -2.89 12.96
N THR A 103 7.38 -3.92 12.12
CA THR A 103 8.53 -4.84 11.95
C THR A 103 9.73 -4.14 11.28
N ARG A 104 9.47 -3.13 10.44
CA ARG A 104 10.49 -2.43 9.65
C ARG A 104 10.96 -1.11 10.27
N SER A 105 10.29 -0.63 11.31
CA SER A 105 10.58 0.66 11.93
C SER A 105 10.96 0.48 13.40
N THR A 106 12.21 0.81 13.73
CA THR A 106 12.55 1.16 15.11
C THR A 106 11.98 2.56 15.35
N ALA A 107 11.02 2.68 16.27
CA ALA A 107 10.54 3.98 16.69
C ALA A 107 11.74 4.83 17.13
N ILE A 108 12.04 5.90 16.38
CA ILE A 108 13.06 6.87 16.75
C ILE A 108 12.40 7.77 17.80
N TRP A 109 12.24 7.24 19.00
CA TRP A 109 11.79 8.00 20.15
C TRP A 109 12.94 8.16 21.14
N PRO A 110 13.15 9.35 21.71
CA PRO A 110 14.29 9.61 22.60
C PRO A 110 14.25 8.80 23.92
N TYR A 111 13.12 8.16 24.27
CA TYR A 111 12.91 7.42 25.51
C TYR A 111 12.01 6.20 25.25
N ASP A 112 12.15 5.13 26.05
CA ASP A 112 11.22 4.01 26.06
C ASP A 112 9.84 4.50 26.51
N ILE A 113 8.86 4.53 25.60
CA ILE A 113 7.47 4.85 25.94
C ILE A 113 6.70 3.55 26.08
N SER A 114 6.05 3.36 27.22
CA SER A 114 5.06 2.31 27.41
C SER A 114 3.66 2.81 27.04
N PHE A 115 2.78 1.93 26.55
CA PHE A 115 1.40 2.32 26.17
C PHE A 115 0.65 2.94 27.36
N GLU A 116 0.98 2.49 28.56
CA GLU A 116 0.44 2.92 29.86
C GLU A 116 0.70 4.40 30.18
N GLU A 117 1.65 5.06 29.49
CA GLU A 117 1.96 6.48 29.68
C GLU A 117 1.01 7.42 28.90
N PHE A 118 0.17 6.87 28.02
CA PHE A 118 -0.77 7.66 27.22
C PHE A 118 -2.15 7.75 27.87
N TYR A 119 -2.61 8.97 28.15
CA TYR A 119 -4.02 9.20 28.43
C TYR A 119 -4.80 9.28 27.11
N MET A 120 -5.49 8.20 26.76
CA MET A 120 -6.25 8.09 25.51
C MET A 120 -7.73 8.48 25.72
N SER A 121 -8.18 9.49 24.97
CA SER A 121 -9.59 9.85 24.87
C SER A 121 -9.90 10.24 23.41
N PRO A 122 -10.83 9.55 22.71
CA PRO A 122 -11.66 8.43 23.16
C PRO A 122 -10.85 7.13 23.36
N GLN A 123 -11.54 6.01 23.61
CA GLN A 123 -10.90 4.69 23.69
C GLN A 123 -10.01 4.44 22.47
N ALA A 124 -8.88 3.76 22.68
CA ALA A 124 -7.86 3.49 21.66
C ALA A 124 -8.43 2.99 20.33
N PHE A 125 -9.43 2.11 20.40
CA PHE A 125 -10.11 1.58 19.23
C PHE A 125 -10.79 2.66 18.36
N GLU A 126 -11.46 3.62 18.98
CA GLU A 126 -12.12 4.71 18.24
C GLU A 126 -11.10 5.67 17.62
N VAL A 127 -9.96 5.87 18.29
CA VAL A 127 -8.83 6.62 17.70
C VAL A 127 -8.30 5.91 16.46
N ILE A 128 -8.00 4.60 16.56
CA ILE A 128 -7.51 3.81 15.42
C ILE A 128 -8.52 3.81 14.28
N LYS A 129 -9.81 3.63 14.58
CA LYS A 129 -10.89 3.68 13.60
C LYS A 129 -10.95 5.02 12.88
N GLY A 130 -10.80 6.13 13.60
CA GLY A 130 -10.73 7.47 13.03
C GLY A 130 -9.48 7.72 12.18
N LEU A 131 -8.37 7.05 12.49
CA LEU A 131 -7.10 7.19 11.78
C LEU A 131 -6.90 6.18 10.64
N ALA A 132 -7.71 5.12 10.57
CA ALA A 132 -7.51 4.01 9.63
C ALA A 132 -7.34 4.49 8.18
N ARG A 133 -8.24 5.35 7.71
CA ARG A 133 -8.14 5.94 6.35
C ARG A 133 -6.85 6.74 6.17
N THR A 134 -6.47 7.54 7.17
CA THR A 134 -5.24 8.35 7.12
C THR A 134 -4.00 7.47 7.07
N ILE A 135 -3.96 6.37 7.83
CA ILE A 135 -2.86 5.40 7.82
C ILE A 135 -2.75 4.74 6.44
N VAL A 136 -3.87 4.29 5.87
CA VAL A 136 -3.91 3.70 4.52
C VAL A 136 -3.40 4.72 3.48
N ARG A 137 -3.95 5.94 3.47
CA ARG A 137 -3.55 7.01 2.55
C ARG A 137 -2.06 7.31 2.64
N ALA A 138 -1.55 7.51 3.85
CA ALA A 138 -0.14 7.82 4.09
C ALA A 138 0.78 6.67 3.68
N SER A 139 0.34 5.42 3.83
CA SER A 139 1.12 4.24 3.42
C SER A 139 1.17 4.09 1.90
N ILE A 140 0.07 4.40 1.19
CA ILE A 140 0.05 4.48 -0.27
C ILE A 140 0.99 5.59 -0.74
N GLU A 141 0.90 6.78 -0.13
CA GLU A 141 1.77 7.92 -0.43
C GLU A 141 3.25 7.59 -0.24
N PHE A 142 3.61 6.89 0.83
CA PHE A 142 4.99 6.45 1.08
C PHE A 142 5.56 5.52 0.00
N CYS A 143 4.72 4.87 -0.81
CA CYS A 143 5.16 3.98 -1.87
C CYS A 143 5.55 4.71 -3.18
N PHE A 144 5.35 6.03 -3.26
CA PHE A 144 5.68 6.86 -4.43
C PHE A 144 6.76 7.90 -4.10
#